data_AF-A0A959UWV8-F1
#
_entry.id   AF-A0A959UWV8-F1
#
_cell.length_a   1.000
_cell.length_b   1.000
_cell.length_c   1.000
_cell.angle_alpha   90.00
_cell.angle_beta   90.00
_cell.angle_gamma   90.00
#
_symmetry.space_group_name_H-M   'P 1'
#
loop_
_entity.id
_entity.type
_entity.pdbx_description
1 polymer ?
#
loop_
_entity_poly.entity_id
_entity_poly.type
_entity_poly.pdbx_seq_one_letter_code
_entity_poly.pdbx_strand_id
1 'polypeptide(L)'
;PWTLPSNTALTVGPALDYVRVRTFNPYTHEPQTVVLAKARLNAYFPEKHFVDLGAWDEAAAAYKGDGKHIPWTMDQEFLGHQLEGVRYEQLLKYGTPTGGDAFKVIGGDFVTTEDGTGVVHTAPSFGADDQRVARQHHIGSLTLVDLRGRFTPEVTDFAGEPVKAEYLSADEQAAEAKKQGRDKYLSVDERIAIKLKTEGRAFKVEKYAHNYPHCWRTDKPVLYYPLDSWFVRVTAKKDRLIELNRTITWKPASTGTGRFGNWLENLQDWNLSRSRYWGIPLPIWRTEDGSEELCIGSLKQLKEEIARSVEAGLMREDLYAGFDPADMSDANYDRVDLHRPFVDDIVLVSPGGKPMKREADLIDVWFDSGAMPYAQWHYPFENEGTFQEKFP
;
A
#
# COMPACT_ATOMS: atom_id res chain seq x y z
N PRO A 1 -8.40 8.30 -9.20
CA PRO A 1 -7.90 9.68 -9.38
C PRO A 1 -7.42 10.31 -8.07
N TRP A 2 -7.95 9.86 -6.94
CA TRP A 2 -7.65 10.30 -5.58
C TRP A 2 -6.17 10.26 -5.18
N THR A 3 -5.32 9.50 -5.88
CA THR A 3 -3.86 9.50 -5.64
C THR A 3 -3.11 10.65 -6.31
N LEU A 4 -3.73 11.34 -7.29
CA LEU A 4 -3.11 12.44 -8.03
C LEU A 4 -2.60 13.60 -7.14
N PRO A 5 -3.32 14.03 -6.08
CA PRO A 5 -2.80 14.98 -5.09
C PRO A 5 -1.43 14.59 -4.50
N SER A 6 -1.20 13.29 -4.35
CA SER A 6 0.02 12.72 -3.75
C SER A 6 1.10 12.37 -4.76
N ASN A 7 1.00 12.86 -5.99
CA ASN A 7 2.04 12.69 -7.00
C ASN A 7 3.36 13.35 -6.57
N THR A 8 4.48 12.66 -6.75
CA THR A 8 5.81 13.24 -6.53
C THR A 8 6.82 12.97 -7.65
N ALA A 9 6.52 12.06 -8.58
CA ALA A 9 7.32 11.85 -9.80
C ALA A 9 6.47 11.32 -10.97
N LEU A 10 7.07 11.27 -12.16
CA LEU A 10 6.55 10.50 -13.30
C LEU A 10 7.59 9.44 -13.67
N THR A 11 7.17 8.19 -13.85
CA THR A 11 8.08 7.09 -14.21
C THR A 11 7.95 6.72 -15.68
N VAL A 12 9.08 6.58 -16.38
CA VAL A 12 9.19 6.13 -17.77
C VAL A 12 10.06 4.88 -17.85
N GLY A 13 9.80 4.03 -18.86
CA GLY A 13 10.68 2.90 -19.16
C GLY A 13 11.92 3.40 -19.91
N PRO A 14 13.15 3.27 -19.38
CA PRO A 14 14.33 3.91 -19.97
C PRO A 14 14.66 3.48 -21.41
N ALA A 15 14.29 2.24 -21.74
CA ALA A 15 14.51 1.62 -23.05
C ALA A 15 13.30 1.70 -24.00
N LEU A 16 12.17 2.29 -23.56
CA LEU A 16 10.98 2.44 -24.40
C LEU A 16 11.09 3.68 -25.30
N ASP A 17 10.49 3.60 -26.48
CA ASP A 17 10.36 4.73 -27.40
C ASP A 17 9.17 5.62 -27.03
N TYR A 18 9.42 6.92 -26.98
CA TYR A 18 8.44 7.97 -26.70
C TYR A 18 8.40 8.98 -27.85
N VAL A 19 7.24 9.59 -28.02
CA VAL A 19 6.99 10.59 -29.06
C VAL A 19 6.38 11.84 -28.46
N ARG A 20 6.77 12.98 -29.02
CA ARG A 20 6.15 14.27 -28.74
C ARG A 20 5.14 14.60 -29.83
N VAL A 21 3.91 14.85 -29.40
CA VAL A 21 2.76 15.04 -30.27
C VAL A 21 2.18 16.43 -30.05
N ARG A 22 2.10 17.23 -31.11
CA ARG A 22 1.36 18.50 -31.11
C ARG A 22 -0.08 18.23 -31.48
N THR A 23 -1.01 18.78 -30.70
CA THR A 23 -2.45 18.55 -30.85
C THR A 23 -3.24 19.64 -30.10
N PHE A 24 -4.53 19.41 -29.89
CA PHE A 24 -5.39 20.26 -29.07
C PHE A 24 -5.97 19.47 -27.90
N ASN A 25 -6.35 20.14 -26.83
CA ASN A 25 -7.07 19.51 -25.72
C ASN A 25 -8.47 19.06 -26.17
N PRO A 26 -8.84 17.77 -25.98
CA PRO A 26 -10.17 17.30 -26.39
C PRO A 26 -11.34 17.95 -25.66
N TYR A 27 -11.11 18.59 -24.51
CA TYR A 27 -12.13 19.25 -23.69
C TYR A 27 -12.10 20.78 -23.82
N THR A 28 -10.92 21.41 -23.77
CA THR A 28 -10.80 22.89 -23.84
C THR A 28 -10.51 23.41 -25.25
N HIS A 29 -10.10 22.53 -26.17
CA HIS A 29 -9.69 22.86 -27.53
C HIS A 29 -8.49 23.82 -27.61
N GLU A 30 -7.77 24.01 -26.51
CA GLU A 30 -6.54 24.78 -26.49
C GLU A 30 -5.38 23.99 -27.13
N PRO A 31 -4.49 24.64 -27.90
CA PRO A 31 -3.29 23.99 -28.41
C PRO A 31 -2.44 23.42 -27.28
N GLN A 32 -1.96 22.19 -27.42
CA GLN A 32 -1.08 21.55 -26.45
C GLN A 32 -0.09 20.62 -27.11
N THR A 33 0.94 20.25 -26.34
CA THR A 33 1.91 19.23 -26.73
C THR A 33 1.94 18.16 -25.66
N VAL A 34 1.83 16.89 -26.05
CA VAL A 34 1.84 15.75 -25.14
C VAL A 34 3.00 14.81 -25.46
N VAL A 35 3.40 14.03 -24.46
CA VAL A 35 4.43 13.00 -24.56
C VAL A 35 3.84 11.68 -24.09
N LEU A 36 4.02 10.63 -24.91
CA LEU A 36 3.56 9.27 -24.60
C LEU A 36 4.43 8.24 -25.31
N ALA A 37 4.38 6.99 -24.88
CA ALA A 37 5.08 5.90 -25.54
C ALA A 37 4.55 5.73 -26.97
N LYS A 38 5.47 5.55 -27.92
CA LYS A 38 5.17 5.41 -29.35
C LYS A 38 4.19 4.27 -29.62
N ALA A 39 4.36 3.14 -28.93
CA ALA A 39 3.48 1.99 -29.03
C ALA A 39 2.02 2.28 -28.60
N ARG A 40 1.78 3.35 -27.82
CA ARG A 40 0.45 3.79 -27.37
C ARG A 40 -0.15 4.90 -28.21
N LEU A 41 0.56 5.42 -29.22
CA LEU A 41 0.13 6.58 -30.02
C LEU A 41 -1.28 6.38 -30.60
N ASN A 42 -1.51 5.27 -31.28
CA ASN A 42 -2.77 4.97 -31.96
C ASN A 42 -3.96 4.72 -31.00
N ALA A 43 -3.71 4.49 -29.71
CA ALA A 43 -4.77 4.36 -28.71
C ALA A 43 -5.40 5.71 -28.33
N TYR A 44 -4.68 6.81 -28.56
CA TYR A 44 -5.13 8.18 -28.25
C TYR A 44 -5.30 9.04 -29.49
N PHE A 45 -4.55 8.76 -30.54
CA PHE A 45 -4.45 9.57 -31.74
C PHE A 45 -4.81 8.75 -32.98
N PRO A 46 -6.06 8.82 -33.47
CA PRO A 46 -6.46 8.11 -34.68
C PRO A 46 -5.67 8.59 -35.90
N GLU A 47 -5.10 7.65 -36.66
CA GLU A 47 -4.27 7.92 -37.84
C GLU A 47 -4.96 8.78 -38.89
N LYS A 48 -6.29 8.64 -39.05
CA LYS A 48 -7.10 9.47 -39.96
C LYS A 48 -7.10 10.97 -39.65
N HIS A 49 -6.61 11.40 -38.50
CA HIS A 49 -6.48 12.82 -38.13
C HIS A 49 -5.03 13.28 -38.10
N PHE A 50 -4.10 12.43 -38.53
CA PHE A 50 -2.70 12.79 -38.66
C PHE A 50 -2.51 13.87 -39.72
N VAL A 51 -1.62 14.81 -39.43
CA VAL A 51 -1.19 15.86 -40.34
C VAL A 51 0.33 15.85 -40.39
N ASP A 52 0.90 15.91 -41.60
CA ASP A 52 2.35 16.05 -41.76
C ASP A 52 2.85 17.33 -41.08
N LEU A 53 4.03 17.27 -40.47
CA LEU A 53 4.58 18.38 -39.70
C LEU A 53 4.66 19.69 -40.49
N GLY A 54 4.94 19.61 -41.79
CA GLY A 54 4.99 20.78 -42.68
C GLY A 54 3.64 21.44 -42.95
N ALA A 55 2.53 20.74 -42.72
CA ALA A 55 1.16 21.23 -42.87
C ALA A 55 0.48 21.55 -41.52
N TRP A 56 1.21 21.43 -40.40
CA TRP A 56 0.68 21.61 -39.06
C TRP A 56 0.07 23.00 -38.85
N ASP A 57 0.78 24.07 -39.23
CA ASP A 57 0.33 25.43 -38.95
C ASP A 57 -0.99 25.76 -39.68
N GLU A 58 -1.16 25.28 -40.92
CA GLU A 58 -2.41 25.43 -41.67
C GLU A 58 -3.55 24.61 -41.03
N ALA A 59 -3.29 23.35 -40.67
CA ALA A 59 -4.30 22.50 -40.05
C ALA A 59 -4.70 22.98 -38.66
N ALA A 60 -3.75 23.48 -37.87
CA ALA A 60 -3.98 24.06 -36.55
C ALA A 60 -4.83 25.34 -36.65
N ALA A 61 -4.57 26.21 -37.63
CA ALA A 61 -5.38 27.39 -37.88
C ALA A 61 -6.79 27.06 -38.41
N ALA A 62 -6.94 25.96 -39.14
CA ALA A 62 -8.23 25.50 -39.67
C ALA A 62 -9.09 24.73 -38.65
N TYR A 63 -8.52 24.32 -37.50
CA TYR A 63 -9.24 23.58 -36.48
C TYR A 63 -10.33 24.45 -35.83
N LYS A 64 -11.58 23.97 -35.89
CA LYS A 64 -12.76 24.74 -35.45
C LYS A 64 -13.05 24.66 -33.95
N GLY A 65 -12.27 23.91 -33.18
CA GLY A 65 -12.53 23.71 -31.75
C GLY A 65 -13.84 22.98 -31.47
N ASP A 66 -14.28 22.11 -32.38
CA ASP A 66 -15.57 21.41 -32.29
C ASP A 66 -15.46 20.00 -31.64
N GLY A 67 -14.27 19.65 -31.15
CA GLY A 67 -13.94 18.34 -30.59
C GLY A 67 -13.96 17.18 -31.60
N LYS A 68 -14.25 17.44 -32.88
CA LYS A 68 -14.23 16.45 -33.95
C LYS A 68 -12.96 16.61 -34.75
N HIS A 69 -12.46 15.51 -35.31
CA HIS A 69 -11.30 15.53 -36.20
C HIS A 69 -10.11 16.34 -35.68
N ILE A 70 -9.78 16.19 -34.39
CA ILE A 70 -8.70 16.93 -33.75
C ILE A 70 -7.39 16.58 -34.46
N PRO A 71 -6.75 17.54 -35.16
CA PRO A 71 -5.53 17.26 -35.88
C PRO A 71 -4.39 17.00 -34.90
N TRP A 72 -3.45 16.16 -35.31
CA TRP A 72 -2.24 15.93 -34.55
C TRP A 72 -1.05 15.67 -35.48
N THR A 73 0.13 16.02 -35.01
CA THR A 73 1.38 15.71 -35.70
C THR A 73 2.45 15.29 -34.69
N MET A 74 3.42 14.52 -35.16
CA MET A 74 4.58 14.10 -34.37
C MET A 74 5.78 14.93 -34.82
N ASP A 75 6.45 15.57 -33.85
CA ASP A 75 7.60 16.43 -34.17
C ASP A 75 8.93 15.90 -33.62
N GLN A 76 8.90 14.94 -32.70
CA GLN A 76 10.11 14.33 -32.14
C GLN A 76 9.86 12.91 -31.59
N GLU A 77 10.90 12.08 -31.67
CA GLU A 77 11.00 10.76 -31.03
C GLU A 77 12.26 10.72 -30.14
N PHE A 78 12.17 10.03 -29.01
CA PHE A 78 13.26 9.86 -28.06
C PHE A 78 13.06 8.61 -27.22
N LEU A 79 14.15 8.09 -26.67
CA LEU A 79 14.15 7.00 -25.70
C LEU A 79 13.81 7.53 -24.31
N GLY A 80 13.18 6.70 -23.47
CA GLY A 80 12.74 7.07 -22.13
C GLY A 80 13.84 7.65 -21.24
N HIS A 81 15.06 7.12 -21.32
CA HIS A 81 16.20 7.62 -20.55
C HIS A 81 16.54 9.09 -20.88
N GLN A 82 16.18 9.59 -22.06
CA GLN A 82 16.40 10.98 -22.45
C GLN A 82 15.42 11.94 -21.76
N LEU A 83 14.33 11.42 -21.17
CA LEU A 83 13.37 12.20 -20.38
C LEU A 83 13.74 12.27 -18.90
N GLU A 84 14.63 11.40 -18.42
CA GLU A 84 14.99 11.37 -17.01
C GLU A 84 15.57 12.71 -16.54
N GLY A 85 15.10 13.17 -15.38
CA GLY A 85 15.50 14.45 -14.81
C GLY A 85 14.72 15.66 -15.34
N VAL A 86 13.89 15.52 -16.39
CA VAL A 86 12.98 16.58 -16.81
C VAL A 86 12.05 16.93 -15.65
N ARG A 87 12.02 18.21 -15.28
CA ARG A 87 11.14 18.72 -14.22
C ARG A 87 9.79 19.11 -14.80
N TYR A 88 8.74 18.91 -14.02
CA TYR A 88 7.37 19.25 -14.41
C TYR A 88 6.66 20.03 -13.31
N GLU A 89 5.59 20.73 -13.66
CA GLU A 89 4.73 21.41 -12.70
C GLU A 89 3.74 20.40 -12.08
N GLN A 90 3.65 20.37 -10.76
CA GLN A 90 2.70 19.52 -10.04
C GLN A 90 1.25 19.75 -10.51
N LEU A 91 0.54 18.66 -10.77
CA LEU A 91 -0.82 18.66 -11.31
C LEU A 91 -1.85 19.26 -10.34
N LEU A 92 -1.76 18.92 -9.06
CA LEU A 92 -2.64 19.39 -8.00
C LEU A 92 -1.78 19.86 -6.81
N LYS A 93 -1.69 21.17 -6.60
CA LYS A 93 -0.72 21.82 -5.69
C LYS A 93 -1.22 21.87 -4.23
N TYR A 94 -1.54 20.72 -3.66
CA TYR A 94 -2.02 20.63 -2.26
C TYR A 94 -0.90 20.44 -1.24
N GLY A 95 0.29 20.03 -1.67
CA GLY A 95 1.42 19.82 -0.78
C GLY A 95 2.71 19.56 -1.55
N THR A 96 3.84 19.69 -0.86
CA THR A 96 5.17 19.37 -1.39
C THR A 96 5.78 18.28 -0.51
N PRO A 97 6.35 17.21 -1.07
CA PRO A 97 6.96 16.16 -0.26
C PRO A 97 8.15 16.69 0.53
N THR A 98 8.34 16.15 1.74
CA THR A 98 9.54 16.37 2.55
C THR A 98 10.49 15.18 2.41
N GLY A 99 11.80 15.39 2.58
CA GLY A 99 12.77 14.29 2.68
C GLY A 99 13.27 13.70 1.34
N GLY A 100 13.18 14.45 0.24
CA GLY A 100 13.75 14.07 -1.05
C GLY A 100 13.53 15.12 -2.14
N ASP A 101 13.99 14.82 -3.36
CA ASP A 101 13.66 15.59 -4.57
C ASP A 101 12.22 15.28 -5.01
N ALA A 102 11.67 16.06 -5.94
CA ALA A 102 10.30 15.88 -6.41
C ALA A 102 10.06 16.49 -7.79
N PHE A 103 8.91 16.12 -8.36
CA PHE A 103 8.34 16.67 -9.58
C PHE A 103 9.32 16.60 -10.77
N LYS A 104 9.94 15.43 -10.92
CA LYS A 104 10.79 15.09 -12.06
C LYS A 104 10.42 13.73 -12.65
N VAL A 105 10.80 13.54 -13.91
CA VAL A 105 10.71 12.24 -14.58
C VAL A 105 11.87 11.35 -14.10
N ILE A 106 11.56 10.09 -13.80
CA ILE A 106 12.50 9.07 -13.33
C ILE A 106 12.36 7.80 -14.19
N GLY A 107 13.43 7.00 -14.24
CA GLY A 107 13.43 5.71 -14.94
C GLY A 107 12.86 4.60 -14.06
N GLY A 108 12.14 3.65 -14.64
CA GLY A 108 11.64 2.47 -13.93
C GLY A 108 11.47 1.26 -14.85
N ASP A 109 11.70 0.07 -14.30
CA ASP A 109 11.68 -1.21 -15.03
C ASP A 109 10.29 -1.84 -15.17
N PHE A 110 9.32 -1.36 -14.39
CA PHE A 110 7.95 -1.90 -14.36
C PHE A 110 6.99 -1.23 -15.36
N VAL A 111 7.46 -0.22 -16.10
CA VAL A 111 6.63 0.50 -17.07
C VAL A 111 6.42 -0.35 -18.31
N THR A 112 5.17 -0.61 -18.69
CA THR A 112 4.80 -1.34 -19.89
C THR A 112 4.06 -0.46 -20.89
N THR A 113 3.90 -0.96 -22.12
CA THR A 113 3.12 -0.31 -23.19
C THR A 113 1.92 -1.14 -23.63
N GLU A 114 1.51 -2.11 -22.83
CA GLU A 114 0.29 -2.90 -23.08
C GLU A 114 -0.97 -2.05 -22.84
N ASP A 115 -0.92 -1.19 -21.81
CA ASP A 115 -2.00 -0.29 -21.41
C ASP A 115 -1.48 1.11 -21.03
N GLY A 116 -2.41 2.05 -20.85
CA GLY A 116 -2.09 3.43 -20.49
C GLY A 116 -1.32 4.19 -21.56
N THR A 117 -0.45 5.12 -21.14
CA THR A 117 0.34 6.00 -22.01
C THR A 117 1.82 5.63 -22.08
N GLY A 118 2.29 4.70 -21.26
CA GLY A 118 3.71 4.43 -21.03
C GLY A 118 4.44 5.48 -20.18
N VAL A 119 3.72 6.46 -19.61
CA VAL A 119 4.24 7.37 -18.56
C VAL A 119 3.38 7.16 -17.31
N VAL A 120 4.00 6.73 -16.22
CA VAL A 120 3.27 6.32 -15.00
C VAL A 120 3.32 7.43 -13.97
N HIS A 121 2.16 7.82 -13.45
CA HIS A 121 2.08 8.67 -12.26
C HIS A 121 2.65 7.93 -11.05
N THR A 122 3.59 8.56 -10.34
CA THR A 122 4.23 7.96 -9.17
C THR A 122 3.81 8.69 -7.90
N ALA A 123 3.17 7.97 -7.00
CA ALA A 123 2.79 8.38 -5.65
C ALA A 123 3.34 7.33 -4.65
N PRO A 124 4.54 7.55 -4.09
CA PRO A 124 5.26 6.55 -3.28
C PRO A 124 4.49 6.04 -2.06
N SER A 125 3.49 6.80 -1.61
CA SER A 125 2.62 6.46 -0.48
C SER A 125 1.49 5.50 -0.85
N PHE A 126 1.26 5.16 -2.12
CA PHE A 126 0.08 4.37 -2.51
C PHE A 126 0.40 3.24 -3.51
N GLY A 127 1.68 2.97 -3.77
CA GLY A 127 2.12 1.90 -4.66
C GLY A 127 3.47 1.32 -4.23
N ALA A 128 3.61 0.00 -4.28
CA ALA A 128 4.84 -0.68 -3.90
C ALA A 128 5.96 -0.43 -4.93
N ASP A 129 5.66 -0.53 -6.22
CA ASP A 129 6.60 -0.20 -7.30
C ASP A 129 6.95 1.30 -7.27
N ASP A 130 5.96 2.17 -7.04
CA ASP A 130 6.14 3.61 -6.86
C ASP A 130 7.12 3.91 -5.72
N GLN A 131 6.95 3.25 -4.57
CA GLN A 131 7.85 3.42 -3.42
C GLN A 131 9.26 2.93 -3.74
N ARG A 132 9.40 1.78 -4.42
CA ARG A 132 10.69 1.21 -4.80
C ARG A 132 11.46 2.16 -5.71
N VAL A 133 10.84 2.59 -6.81
CA VAL A 133 11.50 3.47 -7.80
C VAL A 133 11.77 4.86 -7.21
N ALA A 134 10.86 5.39 -6.39
CA ALA A 134 11.07 6.66 -5.72
C ALA A 134 12.28 6.62 -4.77
N ARG A 135 12.46 5.54 -4.00
CA ARG A 135 13.63 5.36 -3.14
C ARG A 135 14.94 5.30 -3.95
N GLN A 136 14.95 4.58 -5.06
CA GLN A 136 16.12 4.49 -5.96
C GLN A 136 16.56 5.85 -6.52
N HIS A 137 15.60 6.76 -6.74
CA HIS A 137 15.84 8.10 -7.29
C HIS A 137 15.82 9.23 -6.24
N HIS A 138 15.80 8.89 -4.94
CA HIS A 138 15.72 9.83 -3.83
C HIS A 138 14.54 10.82 -3.91
N ILE A 139 13.38 10.32 -4.37
CA ILE A 139 12.13 11.08 -4.44
C ILE A 139 11.40 11.02 -3.10
N GLY A 140 10.98 12.20 -2.60
CA GLY A 140 10.18 12.30 -1.39
C GLY A 140 8.76 11.73 -1.56
N SER A 141 8.17 11.26 -0.48
CA SER A 141 6.77 10.82 -0.44
C SER A 141 5.84 11.95 0.01
N LEU A 142 4.60 11.91 -0.45
CA LEU A 142 3.56 12.86 -0.08
C LEU A 142 2.29 12.10 0.25
N THR A 143 1.99 11.93 1.54
CA THR A 143 0.81 11.18 2.01
C THR A 143 -0.29 12.16 2.41
N LEU A 144 -1.27 12.39 1.53
CA LEU A 144 -2.36 13.35 1.76
C LEU A 144 -3.68 12.69 2.15
N VAL A 145 -3.62 11.43 2.58
CA VAL A 145 -4.78 10.63 3.02
C VAL A 145 -4.47 10.09 4.40
N ASP A 146 -5.42 10.20 5.33
CA ASP A 146 -5.28 9.71 6.70
C ASP A 146 -5.54 8.20 6.80
N LEU A 147 -5.35 7.65 8.01
CA LEU A 147 -5.58 6.22 8.30
C LEU A 147 -7.05 5.78 8.21
N ARG A 148 -7.99 6.72 8.05
CA ARG A 148 -9.42 6.46 7.83
C ARG A 148 -9.78 6.48 6.34
N GLY A 149 -8.80 6.67 5.45
CA GLY A 149 -9.02 6.77 4.02
C GLY A 149 -9.70 8.09 3.63
N ARG A 150 -9.46 9.16 4.38
CA ARG A 150 -9.97 10.51 4.11
C ARG A 150 -8.84 11.46 3.76
N PHE A 151 -9.12 12.44 2.91
CA PHE A 151 -8.14 13.46 2.60
C PHE A 151 -7.80 14.29 3.84
N THR A 152 -6.50 14.59 3.96
CA THR A 152 -5.94 15.50 4.96
C THR A 152 -6.39 16.96 4.70
N PRO A 153 -6.35 17.85 5.71
CA PRO A 153 -6.78 19.25 5.57
C PRO A 153 -6.06 20.04 4.45
N GLU A 154 -4.85 19.63 4.09
CA GLU A 154 -4.02 20.20 3.04
C GLU A 154 -4.68 20.09 1.65
N VAL A 155 -5.51 19.07 1.42
CA VAL A 155 -6.27 18.91 0.18
C VAL A 155 -7.54 19.76 0.25
N THR A 156 -7.37 21.07 0.16
CA THR A 156 -8.41 22.08 0.44
C THR A 156 -9.75 21.83 -0.25
N ASP A 157 -9.74 21.36 -1.50
CA ASP A 157 -10.96 21.13 -2.28
C ASP A 157 -11.78 19.91 -1.78
N PHE A 158 -11.14 18.98 -1.04
CA PHE A 158 -11.69 17.69 -0.65
C PHE A 158 -11.39 17.30 0.81
N ALA A 159 -11.01 18.26 1.65
CA ALA A 159 -10.52 18.04 2.99
C ALA A 159 -11.53 17.24 3.85
N GLY A 160 -11.06 16.18 4.51
CA GLY A 160 -11.87 15.30 5.35
C GLY A 160 -12.82 14.36 4.60
N GLU A 161 -12.90 14.46 3.28
CA GLU A 161 -13.76 13.59 2.47
C GLU A 161 -13.10 12.22 2.23
N PRO A 162 -13.88 11.13 2.18
CA PRO A 162 -13.33 9.82 1.89
C PRO A 162 -12.91 9.71 0.42
N VAL A 163 -11.76 9.08 0.18
CA VAL A 163 -11.20 8.90 -1.16
C VAL A 163 -12.00 7.92 -2.02
N LYS A 164 -12.80 7.05 -1.38
CA LYS A 164 -13.72 6.10 -2.01
C LYS A 164 -15.15 6.34 -1.54
N ALA A 165 -16.07 6.35 -2.50
CA ALA A 165 -17.50 6.59 -2.22
C ALA A 165 -18.10 5.47 -1.36
N GLU A 166 -17.59 4.24 -1.55
CA GLU A 166 -17.98 3.01 -0.85
C GLU A 166 -17.66 3.03 0.65
N TYR A 167 -16.93 4.04 1.13
CA TYR A 167 -16.71 4.23 2.57
C TYR A 167 -17.88 4.89 3.28
N LEU A 168 -18.76 5.55 2.51
CA LEU A 168 -20.00 6.14 3.00
C LEU A 168 -21.16 5.14 2.78
N SER A 169 -22.01 5.04 3.79
CA SER A 169 -23.33 4.41 3.67
C SER A 169 -24.23 5.19 2.70
N ALA A 170 -25.33 4.57 2.27
CA ALA A 170 -26.30 5.21 1.37
C ALA A 170 -26.88 6.52 1.97
N ASP A 171 -27.16 6.53 3.27
CA ASP A 171 -27.70 7.70 3.97
C ASP A 171 -26.66 8.83 4.04
N GLU A 172 -25.40 8.50 4.31
CA GLU A 172 -24.29 9.46 4.28
C GLU A 172 -24.08 10.04 2.88
N GLN A 173 -24.12 9.20 1.83
CA GLN A 173 -24.03 9.69 0.45
C GLN A 173 -25.19 10.64 0.12
N ALA A 174 -26.42 10.33 0.53
CA ALA A 174 -27.57 11.21 0.32
C ALA A 174 -27.42 12.55 1.06
N ALA A 175 -26.85 12.54 2.28
CA ALA A 175 -26.56 13.76 3.02
C ALA A 175 -25.47 14.60 2.33
N GLU A 176 -24.39 13.98 1.85
CA GLU A 176 -23.34 14.67 1.10
C GLU A 176 -23.83 15.21 -0.26
N ALA A 177 -24.70 14.48 -0.96
CA ALA A 177 -25.34 14.95 -2.19
C ALA A 177 -26.08 16.28 -1.98
N LYS A 178 -26.84 16.38 -0.88
CA LYS A 178 -27.54 17.61 -0.50
C LYS A 178 -26.59 18.77 -0.21
N LYS A 179 -25.47 18.51 0.50
CA LYS A 179 -24.43 19.53 0.74
C LYS A 179 -23.78 20.01 -0.57
N GLN A 180 -23.64 19.11 -1.54
CA GLN A 180 -23.15 19.44 -2.89
C GLN A 180 -24.21 20.15 -3.75
N GLY A 181 -25.45 20.32 -3.27
CA GLY A 181 -26.56 20.88 -4.03
C GLY A 181 -27.01 20.00 -5.21
N ARG A 182 -26.92 18.67 -5.05
CA ARG A 182 -27.17 17.68 -6.11
C ARG A 182 -28.16 16.62 -5.67
N ASP A 183 -28.90 16.07 -6.64
CA ASP A 183 -29.81 14.94 -6.42
C ASP A 183 -29.05 13.63 -6.14
N LYS A 184 -27.82 13.53 -6.67
CA LYS A 184 -26.95 12.36 -6.50
C LYS A 184 -25.57 12.79 -6.02
N TYR A 185 -25.03 11.99 -5.09
CA TYR A 185 -23.67 12.17 -4.60
C TYR A 185 -22.67 12.01 -5.74
N LEU A 186 -21.74 12.97 -5.82
CA LEU A 186 -20.62 12.94 -6.75
C LEU A 186 -19.34 12.66 -5.96
N SER A 187 -18.71 11.53 -6.28
CA SER A 187 -17.49 11.09 -5.59
C SER A 187 -16.33 12.06 -5.80
N VAL A 188 -15.32 11.99 -4.93
CA VAL A 188 -14.10 12.80 -5.10
C VAL A 188 -13.37 12.43 -6.40
N ASP A 189 -13.31 11.14 -6.75
CA ASP A 189 -12.71 10.68 -8.01
C ASP A 189 -13.38 11.34 -9.24
N GLU A 190 -14.73 11.45 -9.25
CA GLU A 190 -15.48 12.12 -10.31
C GLU A 190 -15.26 13.65 -10.31
N ARG A 191 -15.23 14.29 -9.14
CA ARG A 191 -14.98 15.73 -9.02
C ARG A 191 -13.57 16.12 -9.45
N ILE A 192 -12.56 15.32 -9.10
CA ILE A 192 -11.18 15.50 -9.61
C ILE A 192 -11.16 15.42 -11.13
N ALA A 193 -11.84 14.43 -11.72
CA ALA A 193 -11.89 14.29 -13.17
C ALA A 193 -12.57 15.49 -13.85
N ILE A 194 -13.65 16.03 -13.27
CA ILE A 194 -14.32 17.24 -13.77
C ILE A 194 -13.39 18.45 -13.66
N LYS A 195 -12.75 18.66 -12.51
CA LYS A 195 -11.79 19.74 -12.29
C LYS A 195 -10.70 19.74 -13.36
N LEU A 196 -10.05 18.58 -13.59
CA LEU A 196 -8.99 18.46 -14.59
C LEU A 196 -9.48 18.67 -16.03
N LYS A 197 -10.72 18.27 -16.36
CA LYS A 197 -11.33 18.59 -17.66
C LYS A 197 -11.51 20.08 -17.85
N THR A 198 -12.09 20.76 -16.85
CA THR A 198 -12.38 22.19 -16.91
C THR A 198 -11.10 23.03 -16.95
N GLU A 199 -10.03 22.58 -16.28
CA GLU A 199 -8.74 23.26 -16.24
C GLU A 199 -7.81 22.92 -17.43
N GLY A 200 -8.27 22.16 -18.43
CA GLY A 200 -7.45 21.76 -19.59
C GLY A 200 -6.32 20.79 -19.27
N ARG A 201 -6.36 20.14 -18.11
CA ARG A 201 -5.33 19.21 -17.58
C ARG A 201 -5.69 17.73 -17.78
N ALA A 202 -6.86 17.42 -18.32
CA ALA A 202 -7.27 16.08 -18.70
C ALA A 202 -7.18 15.90 -20.22
N PHE A 203 -6.78 14.72 -20.69
CA PHE A 203 -6.76 14.36 -22.11
C PHE A 203 -7.89 13.40 -22.47
N LYS A 204 -8.08 12.35 -21.66
CA LYS A 204 -9.12 11.34 -21.83
C LYS A 204 -9.62 10.90 -20.46
N VAL A 205 -10.94 10.82 -20.31
CA VAL A 205 -11.60 10.37 -19.08
C VAL A 205 -12.70 9.40 -19.46
N GLU A 206 -12.56 8.16 -19.00
CA GLU A 206 -13.45 7.05 -19.29
C GLU A 206 -13.73 6.26 -18.01
N LYS A 207 -14.82 5.49 -18.01
CA LYS A 207 -15.07 4.52 -16.94
C LYS A 207 -14.30 3.25 -17.25
N TYR A 208 -13.71 2.65 -16.22
CA TYR A 208 -12.95 1.42 -16.34
C TYR A 208 -13.54 0.38 -15.39
N ALA A 209 -13.86 -0.79 -15.93
CA ALA A 209 -14.38 -1.92 -15.18
C ALA A 209 -13.26 -2.98 -15.05
N HIS A 210 -12.85 -3.27 -13.83
CA HIS A 210 -11.82 -4.25 -13.54
C HIS A 210 -12.06 -4.91 -12.18
N ASN A 211 -11.28 -5.95 -11.88
CA ASN A 211 -11.22 -6.51 -10.53
C ASN A 211 -10.37 -5.61 -9.63
N TYR A 212 -10.92 -5.20 -8.49
CA TYR A 212 -10.24 -4.39 -7.48
C TYR A 212 -10.25 -5.11 -6.13
N PRO A 213 -9.19 -5.05 -5.31
CA PRO A 213 -9.17 -5.71 -4.01
C PRO A 213 -10.16 -5.06 -3.03
N HIS A 214 -10.93 -5.91 -2.35
CA HIS A 214 -11.88 -5.51 -1.31
C HIS A 214 -11.57 -6.26 -0.02
N CYS A 215 -11.91 -5.63 1.12
CA CYS A 215 -11.80 -6.26 2.41
C CYS A 215 -12.76 -7.46 2.47
N TRP A 216 -12.22 -8.66 2.69
CA TRP A 216 -12.98 -9.91 2.73
C TRP A 216 -14.06 -10.00 3.82
N ARG A 217 -14.11 -9.03 4.75
CA ARG A 217 -15.13 -8.95 5.81
C ARG A 217 -16.17 -7.86 5.61
N THR A 218 -15.79 -6.73 5.02
CA THR A 218 -16.64 -5.54 4.94
C THR A 218 -16.99 -5.15 3.52
N ASP A 219 -16.41 -5.83 2.53
CA ASP A 219 -16.53 -5.55 1.10
C ASP A 219 -16.15 -4.11 0.72
N LYS A 220 -15.44 -3.39 1.60
CA LYS A 220 -14.94 -2.04 1.31
C LYS A 220 -13.67 -2.12 0.46
N PRO A 221 -13.47 -1.21 -0.52
CA PRO A 221 -12.25 -1.15 -1.32
C PRO A 221 -11.00 -1.01 -0.45
N VAL A 222 -9.96 -1.78 -0.74
CA VAL A 222 -8.66 -1.69 -0.04
C VAL A 222 -7.78 -0.61 -0.68
N LEU A 223 -7.06 0.14 0.15
CA LEU A 223 -6.03 1.07 -0.31
C LEU A 223 -4.66 0.50 0.06
N TYR A 224 -3.72 0.58 -0.87
CA TYR A 224 -2.30 0.41 -0.53
C TYR A 224 -1.84 1.66 0.23
N TYR A 225 -1.19 1.47 1.37
CA TYR A 225 -0.82 2.56 2.27
C TYR A 225 0.44 2.19 3.07
N PRO A 226 1.41 3.11 3.28
CA PRO A 226 2.60 2.86 4.07
C PRO A 226 2.22 2.84 5.54
N LEU A 227 2.28 1.66 6.15
CA LEU A 227 2.12 1.47 7.58
C LEU A 227 3.37 0.79 8.11
N ASP A 228 3.79 1.20 9.30
CA ASP A 228 4.74 0.41 10.08
C ASP A 228 4.08 -0.93 10.41
N SER A 229 4.80 -2.01 10.15
CA SER A 229 4.26 -3.35 10.31
C SER A 229 5.38 -4.36 10.48
N TRP A 230 5.08 -5.43 11.23
CA TRP A 230 6.01 -6.54 11.43
C TRP A 230 5.81 -7.60 10.36
N PHE A 231 6.92 -8.08 9.79
CA PHE A 231 6.91 -9.10 8.74
C PHE A 231 7.70 -10.33 9.16
N VAL A 232 7.19 -11.51 8.80
CA VAL A 232 7.99 -12.73 8.78
C VAL A 232 8.66 -12.84 7.42
N ARG A 233 10.00 -12.94 7.41
CA ARG A 233 10.81 -13.05 6.19
C ARG A 233 10.71 -14.45 5.55
N VAL A 234 9.52 -14.79 5.05
CA VAL A 234 9.22 -16.09 4.45
C VAL A 234 9.92 -16.27 3.10
N THR A 235 10.27 -15.17 2.41
CA THR A 235 11.05 -15.21 1.16
C THR A 235 12.40 -15.92 1.33
N ALA A 236 13.04 -15.80 2.50
CA ALA A 236 14.29 -16.49 2.82
C ALA A 236 14.15 -18.03 2.91
N LYS A 237 12.91 -18.55 2.92
CA LYS A 237 12.59 -19.98 2.93
C LYS A 237 11.76 -20.42 1.71
N LYS A 238 11.61 -19.56 0.69
CA LYS A 238 10.80 -19.81 -0.50
C LYS A 238 11.14 -21.15 -1.18
N ASP A 239 12.41 -21.40 -1.47
CA ASP A 239 12.83 -22.63 -2.16
C ASP A 239 12.53 -23.87 -1.31
N ARG A 240 12.72 -23.79 0.00
CA ARG A 240 12.39 -24.88 0.93
C ARG A 240 10.88 -25.13 1.00
N LEU A 241 10.07 -24.08 0.98
CA LEU A 241 8.60 -24.21 0.94
C LEU A 241 8.14 -24.87 -0.37
N ILE A 242 8.74 -24.51 -1.51
CA ILE A 242 8.46 -25.15 -2.81
C ILE A 242 8.89 -26.63 -2.80
N GLU A 243 10.07 -26.92 -2.25
CA GLU A 243 10.57 -28.29 -2.09
C GLU A 243 9.61 -29.15 -1.26
N LEU A 244 9.22 -28.69 -0.07
CA LEU A 244 8.29 -29.37 0.82
C LEU A 244 6.90 -29.50 0.21
N ASN A 245 6.43 -28.50 -0.54
CA ASN A 245 5.14 -28.60 -1.24
C ASN A 245 5.08 -29.80 -2.20
N ARG A 246 6.21 -30.18 -2.81
CA ARG A 246 6.30 -31.35 -3.71
C ARG A 246 6.19 -32.68 -2.97
N THR A 247 6.46 -32.72 -1.67
CA THR A 247 6.32 -33.95 -0.86
C THR A 247 4.88 -34.18 -0.39
N ILE A 248 4.02 -33.17 -0.49
CA ILE A 248 2.61 -33.24 -0.08
C ILE A 248 1.79 -33.99 -1.13
N THR A 249 0.97 -34.94 -0.68
CA THR A 249 0.02 -35.65 -1.55
C THR A 249 -1.26 -34.83 -1.73
N TRP A 250 -1.26 -33.92 -2.71
CA TRP A 250 -2.42 -33.08 -3.03
C TRP A 250 -3.54 -33.85 -3.73
N LYS A 251 -4.80 -33.55 -3.37
CA LYS A 251 -6.01 -34.05 -4.03
C LYS A 251 -6.95 -32.88 -4.35
N PRO A 252 -7.04 -32.43 -5.61
CA PRO A 252 -6.32 -32.92 -6.80
C PRO A 252 -4.85 -32.49 -6.84
N ALA A 253 -4.01 -33.26 -7.55
CA ALA A 253 -2.58 -32.98 -7.67
C ALA A 253 -2.28 -31.61 -8.30
N SER A 254 -3.15 -31.15 -9.21
CA SER A 254 -3.06 -29.83 -9.85
C SER A 254 -3.17 -28.65 -8.89
N THR A 255 -3.72 -28.83 -7.68
CA THR A 255 -3.73 -27.77 -6.66
C THR A 255 -2.32 -27.48 -6.17
N GLY A 256 -1.53 -28.52 -5.90
CA GLY A 256 -0.17 -28.41 -5.39
C GLY A 256 0.80 -27.86 -6.42
N THR A 257 0.74 -28.36 -7.66
CA THR A 257 1.60 -27.90 -8.75
C THR A 257 1.14 -26.58 -9.38
N GLY A 258 -0.18 -26.33 -9.41
CA GLY A 258 -0.78 -25.13 -9.98
C GLY A 258 -1.01 -24.06 -8.92
N ARG A 259 -2.23 -23.98 -8.37
CA ARG A 259 -2.67 -22.83 -7.54
C ARG A 259 -1.73 -22.51 -6.38
N PHE A 260 -1.30 -23.51 -5.61
CA PHE A 260 -0.43 -23.29 -4.45
C PHE A 260 1.04 -23.15 -4.86
N GLY A 261 1.50 -23.97 -5.82
CA GLY A 261 2.85 -23.89 -6.38
C GLY A 261 3.16 -22.52 -6.99
N ASN A 262 2.32 -22.05 -7.91
CA ASN A 262 2.47 -20.74 -8.56
C ASN A 262 2.40 -19.57 -7.55
N TRP A 263 1.65 -19.73 -6.47
CA TRP A 263 1.61 -18.75 -5.38
C TRP A 263 2.94 -18.70 -4.62
N LEU A 264 3.52 -19.86 -4.29
CA LEU A 264 4.86 -19.94 -3.66
C LEU A 264 5.96 -19.36 -4.57
N GLU A 265 5.85 -19.52 -5.88
CA GLU A 265 6.80 -18.94 -6.85
C GLU A 265 6.84 -17.42 -6.85
N ASN A 266 5.79 -16.75 -6.36
CA ASN A 266 5.69 -15.29 -6.26
C ASN A 266 5.59 -14.81 -4.82
N LEU A 267 5.98 -15.66 -3.85
CA LEU A 267 5.88 -15.41 -2.42
C LEU A 267 6.54 -14.08 -2.03
N GLN A 268 5.81 -13.29 -1.27
CA GLN A 268 6.27 -12.07 -0.61
C GLN A 268 6.38 -12.31 0.90
N ASP A 269 7.09 -11.43 1.59
CA ASP A 269 7.17 -11.50 3.06
C ASP A 269 5.78 -11.34 3.69
N TRP A 270 5.52 -12.11 4.75
CA TRP A 270 4.20 -12.16 5.36
C TRP A 270 4.06 -11.02 6.37
N ASN A 271 3.20 -10.07 6.07
CA ASN A 271 2.75 -9.06 7.02
C ASN A 271 2.00 -9.74 8.19
N LEU A 272 2.66 -9.82 9.34
CA LEU A 272 2.19 -10.49 10.55
C LEU A 272 1.34 -9.58 11.43
N SER A 273 1.67 -8.29 11.51
CA SER A 273 1.07 -7.43 12.53
C SER A 273 -0.31 -6.87 12.14
N ARG A 274 -1.18 -6.70 13.14
CA ARG A 274 -2.55 -6.20 12.98
C ARG A 274 -2.83 -5.18 14.07
N SER A 275 -3.11 -3.93 13.68
CA SER A 275 -3.54 -2.90 14.62
C SER A 275 -5.02 -3.09 14.98
N ARG A 276 -5.28 -4.01 15.92
CA ARG A 276 -6.61 -4.45 16.39
C ARG A 276 -6.61 -4.60 17.91
N TYR A 277 -7.77 -4.98 18.45
CA TYR A 277 -8.00 -5.08 19.90
C TYR A 277 -8.16 -6.52 20.41
N TRP A 278 -8.58 -7.47 19.56
CA TRP A 278 -8.78 -8.88 19.94
C TRP A 278 -7.94 -9.82 19.09
N GLY A 279 -7.12 -10.64 19.73
CA GLY A 279 -6.14 -11.53 19.13
C GLY A 279 -4.89 -11.67 20.00
N ILE A 280 -3.95 -12.53 19.58
CA ILE A 280 -2.71 -12.80 20.32
C ILE A 280 -1.80 -11.56 20.24
N PRO A 281 -1.40 -10.96 21.37
CA PRO A 281 -0.51 -9.81 21.36
C PRO A 281 0.90 -10.15 20.87
N LEU A 282 1.49 -9.26 20.07
CA LEU A 282 2.88 -9.41 19.64
C LEU A 282 3.80 -9.28 20.88
N PRO A 283 4.63 -10.29 21.21
CA PRO A 283 5.36 -10.35 22.47
C PRO A 283 6.70 -9.60 22.40
N ILE A 284 6.70 -8.42 21.80
CA ILE A 284 7.89 -7.59 21.61
C ILE A 284 7.72 -6.33 22.44
N TRP A 285 8.67 -6.10 23.35
CA TRP A 285 8.83 -4.84 24.07
C TRP A 285 9.93 -4.04 23.41
N ARG A 286 9.73 -2.72 23.30
CA ARG A 286 10.66 -1.81 22.65
C ARG A 286 10.77 -0.51 23.46
N THR A 287 11.94 0.10 23.45
CA THR A 287 12.14 1.46 23.99
C THR A 287 11.40 2.50 23.15
N GLU A 288 11.10 3.67 23.72
CA GLU A 288 10.39 4.74 22.99
C GLU A 288 11.13 5.19 21.71
N ASP A 289 12.47 5.16 21.73
CA ASP A 289 13.33 5.51 20.58
C ASP A 289 13.54 4.35 19.59
N GLY A 290 13.02 3.15 19.88
CA GLY A 290 13.19 1.96 19.05
C GLY A 290 14.59 1.37 18.99
N SER A 291 15.52 1.82 19.84
CA SER A 291 16.90 1.38 19.81
C SER A 291 17.15 0.02 20.47
N GLU A 292 16.31 -0.37 21.42
CA GLU A 292 16.41 -1.66 22.13
C GLU A 292 15.07 -2.41 22.05
N GLU A 293 15.15 -3.71 21.86
CA GLU A 293 14.00 -4.61 21.70
C GLU A 293 14.20 -5.90 22.50
N LEU A 294 13.11 -6.43 23.05
CA LEU A 294 13.08 -7.69 23.77
C LEU A 294 11.87 -8.50 23.32
N CYS A 295 12.12 -9.69 22.76
CA CYS A 295 11.08 -10.64 22.40
C CYS A 295 10.92 -11.67 23.54
N ILE A 296 9.71 -11.73 24.10
CA ILE A 296 9.38 -12.61 25.21
C ILE A 296 8.85 -13.93 24.67
N GLY A 297 9.55 -15.03 24.96
CA GLY A 297 9.23 -16.36 24.44
C GLY A 297 8.45 -17.26 25.40
N SER A 298 8.25 -16.85 26.67
CA SER A 298 7.51 -17.65 27.65
C SER A 298 7.00 -16.80 28.82
N LEU A 299 5.98 -17.29 29.53
CA LEU A 299 5.50 -16.69 30.78
C LEU A 299 6.57 -16.68 31.88
N LYS A 300 7.45 -17.69 31.92
CA LYS A 300 8.59 -17.72 32.85
C LYS A 300 9.52 -16.53 32.60
N GLN A 301 9.94 -16.33 31.36
CA GLN A 301 10.78 -15.19 30.98
C GLN A 301 10.07 -13.87 31.28
N LEU A 302 8.76 -13.77 30.98
CA LEU A 302 7.98 -12.57 31.29
C LEU A 302 8.00 -12.24 32.79
N LYS A 303 7.82 -13.24 33.66
CA LYS A 303 7.83 -13.08 35.11
C LYS A 303 9.20 -12.62 35.62
N GLU A 304 10.28 -13.19 35.08
CA GLU A 304 11.66 -12.77 35.40
C GLU A 304 11.90 -11.30 35.01
N GLU A 305 11.43 -10.88 33.83
CA GLU A 305 11.57 -9.50 33.35
C GLU A 305 10.67 -8.51 34.10
N ILE A 306 9.46 -8.91 34.52
CA ILE A 306 8.60 -8.10 35.40
C ILE A 306 9.30 -7.90 36.75
N ALA A 307 9.88 -8.95 37.34
CA ALA A 307 10.61 -8.83 38.61
C ALA A 307 11.79 -7.84 38.49
N ARG A 308 12.56 -7.91 37.40
CA ARG A 308 13.62 -6.93 37.10
C ARG A 308 13.08 -5.50 36.96
N SER A 309 11.90 -5.34 36.35
CA SER A 309 11.25 -4.04 36.18
C SER A 309 10.76 -3.44 37.51
N VAL A 310 10.25 -4.29 38.42
CA VAL A 310 9.87 -3.89 39.78
C VAL A 310 11.09 -3.49 40.60
N GLU A 311 12.18 -4.26 40.54
CA GLU A 311 13.45 -3.92 41.19
C GLU A 311 14.04 -2.59 40.67
N ALA A 312 13.91 -2.34 39.37
CA ALA A 312 14.30 -1.08 38.74
C ALA A 312 13.35 0.09 39.04
N GLY A 313 12.22 -0.15 39.73
CA GLY A 313 11.23 0.86 40.09
C GLY A 313 10.37 1.37 38.92
N LEU A 314 10.37 0.66 37.78
CA LEU A 314 9.54 1.00 36.61
C LEU A 314 8.11 0.45 36.74
N MET A 315 7.96 -0.67 37.43
CA MET A 315 6.66 -1.22 37.82
C MET A 315 6.49 -1.18 39.34
N ARG A 316 5.26 -0.96 39.80
CA ARG A 316 4.95 -0.93 41.24
C ARG A 316 4.86 -2.33 41.85
N GLU A 317 4.32 -3.27 41.10
CA GLU A 317 4.07 -4.65 41.53
C GLU A 317 4.05 -5.61 40.33
N ASP A 318 4.21 -6.90 40.61
CA ASP A 318 4.06 -7.97 39.61
C ASP A 318 2.56 -8.26 39.42
N LEU A 319 2.03 -7.92 38.24
CA LEU A 319 0.62 -8.17 37.86
C LEU A 319 0.26 -9.66 37.87
N TYR A 320 1.26 -10.54 37.74
CA TYR A 320 1.10 -11.99 37.73
C TYR A 320 1.78 -12.65 38.94
N ALA A 321 1.84 -11.95 40.08
CA ALA A 321 2.46 -12.46 41.31
C ALA A 321 1.92 -13.85 41.71
N GLY A 322 0.62 -14.10 41.49
CA GLY A 322 -0.04 -15.37 41.81
C GLY A 322 0.19 -16.53 40.83
N PHE A 323 0.91 -16.30 39.73
CA PHE A 323 1.28 -17.34 38.76
C PHE A 323 2.64 -17.96 39.08
N ASP A 324 2.70 -19.29 39.10
CA ASP A 324 3.93 -20.06 39.25
C ASP A 324 4.37 -20.64 37.88
N PRO A 325 5.53 -20.24 37.32
CA PRO A 325 5.99 -20.75 36.04
C PRO A 325 6.37 -22.24 36.04
N ALA A 326 6.45 -22.89 37.21
CA ALA A 326 6.70 -24.34 37.32
C ALA A 326 5.41 -25.18 37.37
N ASP A 327 4.25 -24.56 37.61
CA ASP A 327 2.96 -25.24 37.71
C ASP A 327 2.22 -25.16 36.36
N MET A 328 2.07 -26.31 35.69
CA MET A 328 1.41 -26.39 34.39
C MET A 328 -0.10 -26.68 34.47
N SER A 329 -0.71 -26.60 35.66
CA SER A 329 -2.15 -26.83 35.81
C SER A 329 -3.00 -25.69 35.27
N ASP A 330 -4.19 -26.02 34.75
CA ASP A 330 -5.18 -25.04 34.27
C ASP A 330 -5.47 -23.96 35.33
N ALA A 331 -5.61 -24.37 36.60
CA ALA A 331 -5.90 -23.45 37.71
C ALA A 331 -4.79 -22.42 37.98
N ASN A 332 -3.55 -22.71 37.59
CA ASN A 332 -2.45 -21.74 37.64
C ASN A 332 -2.49 -20.80 36.43
N TYR A 333 -2.75 -21.32 35.22
CA TYR A 333 -2.85 -20.53 34.00
C TYR A 333 -4.08 -19.62 33.95
N ASP A 334 -5.19 -19.99 34.60
CA ASP A 334 -6.38 -19.15 34.79
C ASP A 334 -6.10 -17.84 35.54
N ARG A 335 -4.92 -17.71 36.17
CA ARG A 335 -4.50 -16.50 36.90
C ARG A 335 -3.80 -15.47 36.02
N VAL A 336 -3.53 -15.81 34.76
CA VAL A 336 -2.80 -14.94 33.82
C VAL A 336 -3.66 -14.70 32.59
N ASP A 337 -3.91 -13.43 32.30
CA ASP A 337 -4.47 -13.02 31.01
C ASP A 337 -3.46 -12.16 30.26
N LEU A 338 -2.97 -12.70 29.15
CA LEU A 338 -2.04 -12.02 28.24
C LEU A 338 -2.73 -11.21 27.16
N HIS A 339 -4.06 -11.12 27.12
CA HIS A 339 -4.77 -10.33 26.12
C HIS A 339 -4.67 -8.83 26.42
N ARG A 340 -4.96 -8.03 25.39
CA ARG A 340 -5.25 -6.61 25.58
C ARG A 340 -6.57 -6.44 26.36
N PRO A 341 -6.69 -5.48 27.28
CA PRO A 341 -5.69 -4.44 27.58
C PRO A 341 -4.60 -4.85 28.58
N PHE A 342 -4.76 -5.95 29.32
CA PHE A 342 -3.96 -6.28 30.50
C PHE A 342 -2.45 -6.34 30.23
N VAL A 343 -2.04 -6.99 29.14
CA VAL A 343 -0.61 -7.12 28.79
C VAL A 343 0.04 -5.78 28.42
N ASP A 344 -0.75 -4.77 28.02
CA ASP A 344 -0.23 -3.46 27.63
C ASP A 344 0.23 -2.63 28.84
N ASP A 345 -0.19 -2.99 30.05
CA ASP A 345 0.20 -2.31 31.30
C ASP A 345 1.57 -2.78 31.83
N ILE A 346 2.15 -3.82 31.21
CA ILE A 346 3.46 -4.35 31.58
C ILE A 346 4.56 -3.48 30.95
N VAL A 347 5.36 -2.83 31.80
CA VAL A 347 6.54 -2.08 31.40
C VAL A 347 7.77 -2.90 31.76
N LEU A 348 8.66 -3.15 30.80
CA LEU A 348 9.91 -3.88 31.05
C LEU A 348 11.11 -2.92 31.10
N VAL A 349 12.26 -3.43 31.54
CA VAL A 349 13.51 -2.69 31.59
C VAL A 349 14.48 -3.18 30.50
N SER A 350 14.99 -2.28 29.68
CA SER A 350 15.96 -2.60 28.64
C SER A 350 17.32 -3.01 29.25
N PRO A 351 18.20 -3.68 28.49
CA PRO A 351 19.60 -3.88 28.89
C PRO A 351 20.29 -2.57 29.31
N GLY A 352 19.96 -1.45 28.64
CA GLY A 352 20.42 -0.10 28.99
C GLY A 352 19.70 0.58 30.17
N GLY A 353 18.74 -0.09 30.83
CA GLY A 353 18.00 0.44 31.97
C GLY A 353 16.83 1.37 31.62
N LYS A 354 16.45 1.47 30.33
CA LYS A 354 15.34 2.31 29.87
C LYS A 354 14.00 1.57 29.97
N PRO A 355 12.87 2.28 30.15
CA PRO A 355 11.56 1.66 30.08
C PRO A 355 11.23 1.19 28.66
N MET A 356 10.64 0.01 28.58
CA MET A 356 10.17 -0.61 27.34
C MET A 356 8.66 -0.84 27.42
N LYS A 357 7.96 -0.56 26.34
CA LYS A 357 6.53 -0.85 26.19
C LYS A 357 6.33 -1.92 25.13
N ARG A 358 5.28 -2.72 25.28
CA ARG A 358 4.90 -3.70 24.26
C ARG A 358 4.50 -2.98 22.97
N GLU A 359 4.90 -3.53 21.84
CA GLU A 359 4.36 -3.18 20.53
C GLU A 359 2.84 -3.35 20.53
N ALA A 360 2.06 -2.31 20.26
CA ALA A 360 0.59 -2.36 20.44
C ALA A 360 -0.12 -3.36 19.50
N ASP A 361 0.55 -3.74 18.41
CA ASP A 361 0.01 -4.64 17.41
C ASP A 361 -0.27 -6.06 17.95
N LEU A 362 -1.22 -6.71 17.28
CA LEU A 362 -1.58 -8.12 17.46
C LEU A 362 -1.08 -8.96 16.29
N ILE A 363 -1.03 -10.26 16.48
CA ILE A 363 -0.65 -11.24 15.47
C ILE A 363 -1.84 -11.54 14.52
N ASP A 364 -1.54 -11.76 13.24
CA ASP A 364 -2.49 -12.24 12.24
C ASP A 364 -3.12 -13.57 12.64
N VAL A 365 -4.45 -13.69 12.53
CA VAL A 365 -5.19 -14.90 12.96
C VAL A 365 -4.76 -16.16 12.19
N TRP A 366 -4.23 -16.00 10.97
CA TRP A 366 -3.68 -17.11 10.21
C TRP A 366 -2.44 -17.72 10.86
N PHE A 367 -1.66 -16.93 11.60
CA PHE A 367 -0.52 -17.44 12.37
C PHE A 367 -0.99 -18.31 13.53
N ASP A 368 -2.02 -17.89 14.26
CA ASP A 368 -2.64 -18.68 15.33
C ASP A 368 -3.13 -20.04 14.79
N SER A 369 -3.92 -20.02 13.71
CA SER A 369 -4.38 -21.26 13.07
C SER A 369 -3.24 -22.12 12.49
N GLY A 370 -2.15 -21.48 12.04
CA GLY A 370 -0.97 -22.17 11.53
C GLY A 370 -0.09 -22.76 12.63
N ALA A 371 -0.17 -22.21 13.86
CA ALA A 371 0.55 -22.68 15.03
C ALA A 371 -0.10 -23.90 15.70
N MET A 372 -1.37 -24.18 15.37
CA MET A 372 -2.18 -25.27 15.94
C MET A 372 -1.44 -26.61 16.07
N PRO A 373 -0.63 -27.10 15.11
CA PRO A 373 0.04 -28.39 15.23
C PRO A 373 0.94 -28.56 16.46
N TYR A 374 1.52 -27.47 16.96
CA TYR A 374 2.37 -27.49 18.16
C TYR A 374 1.72 -26.79 19.35
N ALA A 375 1.00 -25.70 19.13
CA ALA A 375 0.39 -24.91 20.20
C ALA A 375 -0.68 -25.68 20.98
N GLN A 376 -1.45 -26.57 20.32
CA GLN A 376 -2.49 -27.37 21.00
C GLN A 376 -1.93 -28.32 22.07
N TRP A 377 -0.64 -28.66 21.98
CA TRP A 377 0.05 -29.56 22.90
C TRP A 377 0.90 -28.80 23.91
N HIS A 378 0.83 -27.47 23.91
CA HIS A 378 1.69 -26.62 24.72
C HIS A 378 3.21 -26.86 24.46
N TYR A 379 3.57 -27.31 23.25
CA TYR A 379 4.96 -27.44 22.83
C TYR A 379 5.61 -26.05 22.73
N PRO A 380 6.87 -25.85 23.18
CA PRO A 380 7.83 -26.86 23.66
C PRO A 380 7.83 -27.09 25.18
N PHE A 381 6.84 -26.60 25.92
CA PHE A 381 6.83 -26.66 27.39
C PHE A 381 6.32 -28.00 27.91
N GLU A 382 5.32 -28.58 27.25
CA GLU A 382 4.75 -29.87 27.60
C GLU A 382 4.52 -30.76 26.37
N ASN A 383 4.20 -32.04 26.61
CA ASN A 383 3.75 -33.01 25.60
C ASN A 383 4.68 -33.19 24.39
N GLU A 384 6.00 -33.00 24.56
CA GLU A 384 6.97 -33.14 23.49
C GLU A 384 6.89 -34.52 22.79
N GLY A 385 6.72 -35.60 23.56
CA GLY A 385 6.57 -36.95 23.01
C GLY A 385 5.34 -37.08 22.10
N THR A 386 4.20 -36.49 22.49
CA THR A 386 2.98 -36.46 21.66
C THR A 386 3.18 -35.62 20.42
N PHE A 387 3.82 -34.45 20.53
CA PHE A 387 4.14 -33.63 19.36
C PHE A 387 5.04 -34.39 18.38
N GLN A 388 6.12 -35.02 18.85
CA GLN A 388 7.02 -35.81 18.00
C GLN A 388 6.32 -37.01 17.34
N GLU A 389 5.35 -37.63 18.00
CA GLU A 389 4.58 -38.75 17.43
C GLU A 389 3.55 -38.29 16.38
N LYS A 390 2.93 -37.12 16.57
CA LYS A 390 1.81 -36.65 15.74
C LYS A 390 2.22 -35.64 14.66
N PHE A 391 3.36 -34.99 14.80
CA PHE A 391 3.91 -34.09 13.78
C PHE A 391 4.56 -34.92 12.66
N PRO A 392 4.24 -34.67 11.38
CA PRO A 392 4.64 -35.50 10.25
C PRO A 392 6.13 -35.42 9.88
#